data_AF-X1VF20-F1
#
_entry.id   AF-X1VF20-F1
#
_cell.length_a   1.000
_cell.length_b   1.000
_cell.length_c   1.000
_cell.angle_alpha   90.00
_cell.angle_beta   90.00
_cell.angle_gamma   90.00
#
_symmetry.space_group_name_H-M   'P 1'
#
loop_
_entity.id
_entity.type
_entity.pdbx_description
1 polymer ?
#
loop_
_entity_poly.entity_id
_entity_poly.type
_entity_poly.pdbx_seq_one_letter_code
_entity_poly.pdbx_strand_id
1 'polypeptide(L)'
;MAVGTIIGELSHAYGTTDLMDKIYVDPPNDSAGIGFWGLLGRGALGWNERNGPVGPSAYNRFLMNCTGPYNSNLVDIYGIHKGIRMKDVGHPDGKTYRLWVDDFEYFLLEFRSNSGLCYYDRNIPESGMLIWHIDRTNSNSTELYKLSDLECADGRFRDKGYPAGNIPDPVKGGDNLDFWAHDNSYTLKYNGNQ
;
A
#
# COMPACT_ATOMS: atom_id res chain seq x y z
N MET A 1 -14.10 16.95 2.87
CA MET A 1 -12.88 17.29 2.09
C MET A 1 -12.19 18.46 2.79
N ALA A 2 -11.09 18.23 3.49
CA ALA A 2 -10.12 19.27 3.90
C ALA A 2 -8.96 18.63 4.66
N VAL A 3 -9.27 17.91 5.74
CA VAL A 3 -8.25 17.45 6.70
C VAL A 3 -7.28 16.43 6.10
N GLY A 4 -7.77 15.40 5.39
CA GLY A 4 -6.91 14.37 4.81
C GLY A 4 -5.92 14.91 3.77
N THR A 5 -6.39 15.75 2.85
CA THR A 5 -5.55 16.41 1.85
C THR A 5 -4.51 17.33 2.50
N ILE A 6 -4.90 18.13 3.48
CA ILE A 6 -3.96 19.00 4.22
C ILE A 6 -2.88 18.17 4.93
N ILE A 7 -3.25 17.05 5.55
CA ILE A 7 -2.28 16.15 6.20
C ILE A 7 -1.36 15.51 5.15
N GLY A 8 -1.89 15.14 3.98
CA GLY A 8 -1.09 14.67 2.84
C GLY A 8 0.01 15.67 2.48
N GLU A 9 -0.37 16.91 2.18
CA GLU A 9 0.59 17.98 1.84
C GLU A 9 1.58 18.27 2.97
N LEU A 10 1.10 18.31 4.22
CA LEU A 10 1.96 18.54 5.38
C LEU A 10 2.97 17.40 5.57
N SER A 11 2.59 16.15 5.25
CA SER A 11 3.46 14.99 5.45
C SER A 11 4.71 15.06 4.57
N HIS A 12 4.67 15.72 3.41
CA HIS A 12 5.85 15.93 2.57
C HIS A 12 6.94 16.74 3.27
N ALA A 13 6.57 17.63 4.20
CA ALA A 13 7.54 18.34 5.03
C ALA A 13 8.33 17.39 5.96
N TYR A 14 7.84 16.17 6.18
CA TYR A 14 8.49 15.10 6.95
C TYR A 14 9.15 14.04 6.05
N GLY A 15 9.29 14.31 4.74
CA GLY A 15 10.06 13.47 3.81
C GLY A 15 9.27 12.35 3.14
N THR A 16 7.95 12.34 3.23
CA THR A 16 7.11 11.37 2.52
C THR A 16 7.03 11.64 1.02
N THR A 17 6.57 10.63 0.27
CA THR A 17 6.31 10.74 -1.18
C THR A 17 4.88 10.31 -1.51
N ASP A 18 4.34 10.87 -2.59
CA ASP A 18 3.11 10.35 -3.21
C ASP A 18 3.36 8.93 -3.70
N LEU A 19 2.39 8.05 -3.43
CA LEU A 19 2.39 6.64 -3.81
C LEU A 19 1.14 6.28 -4.64
N MET A 20 0.41 7.28 -5.12
CA MET A 20 -0.60 7.12 -6.17
C MET A 20 0.06 7.28 -7.55
N ASP A 21 -0.54 6.70 -8.59
CA ASP A 21 -0.19 7.10 -9.95
C ASP A 21 -0.70 8.53 -10.22
N LYS A 22 0.21 9.37 -10.71
CA LYS A 22 -0.01 10.77 -11.07
C LYS A 22 -0.13 10.99 -12.58
N ILE A 23 0.10 9.96 -13.41
CA ILE A 23 0.17 10.08 -14.87
C ILE A 23 -0.87 9.18 -15.52
N TYR A 24 -2.01 9.78 -15.89
CA TYR A 24 -2.97 9.07 -16.72
C TYR A 24 -2.46 8.88 -18.16
N VAL A 25 -2.33 7.63 -18.59
CA VAL A 25 -1.99 7.25 -19.97
C VAL A 25 -3.24 6.76 -20.72
N ASP A 26 -3.71 5.57 -20.35
CA ASP A 26 -4.97 4.96 -20.80
C ASP A 26 -5.47 3.99 -19.72
N PRO A 27 -6.75 3.56 -19.72
CA PRO A 27 -7.28 2.80 -18.59
C PRO A 27 -6.57 1.47 -18.31
N PRO A 28 -6.13 0.68 -19.30
CA PRO A 28 -5.31 -0.51 -19.06
C PRO A 28 -3.90 -0.28 -18.49
N ASN A 29 -3.36 0.94 -18.62
CA ASN A 29 -2.01 1.31 -18.18
C ASN A 29 -2.05 2.41 -17.10
N ASP A 30 -3.14 2.49 -16.34
CA ASP A 30 -3.31 3.35 -15.16
C ASP A 30 -3.41 2.43 -13.93
N SER A 31 -3.12 2.94 -12.75
CA SER A 31 -3.33 2.17 -11.51
C SER A 31 -3.66 3.05 -10.33
N ALA A 32 -4.12 2.41 -9.25
CA ALA A 32 -4.37 3.11 -8.01
C ALA A 32 -3.07 3.49 -7.26
N GLY A 33 -1.90 3.14 -7.79
CA GLY A 33 -0.66 3.05 -7.01
C GLY A 33 -0.88 2.12 -5.82
N ILE A 34 -0.67 2.60 -4.59
CA ILE A 34 -0.99 1.83 -3.38
C ILE A 34 -2.49 1.86 -2.99
N GLY A 35 -3.34 2.49 -3.80
CA GLY A 35 -4.79 2.53 -3.60
C GLY A 35 -5.24 3.17 -2.29
N PHE A 36 -6.36 2.69 -1.76
CA PHE A 36 -6.92 3.16 -0.48
C PHE A 36 -6.13 2.70 0.74
N TRP A 37 -5.04 1.96 0.57
CA TRP A 37 -4.25 1.44 1.69
C TRP A 37 -3.28 2.47 2.29
N GLY A 38 -3.12 3.64 1.70
CA GLY A 38 -2.25 4.69 2.28
C GLY A 38 -2.79 6.10 2.10
N LEU A 39 -2.52 6.95 3.10
CA LEU A 39 -2.86 8.37 3.09
C LEU A 39 -2.41 9.08 1.81
N LEU A 40 -1.15 8.83 1.39
CA LEU A 40 -0.52 9.39 0.20
C LEU A 40 -0.67 8.49 -1.04
N GLY A 41 -1.55 7.50 -0.97
CA GLY A 41 -2.18 6.92 -2.15
C GLY A 41 -3.53 7.59 -2.37
N ARG A 42 -4.57 6.79 -2.55
CA ARG A 42 -5.96 7.28 -2.68
C ARG A 42 -6.69 7.40 -1.33
N GLY A 43 -6.02 7.08 -0.22
CA GLY A 43 -6.63 6.95 1.10
C GLY A 43 -6.88 8.24 1.88
N ALA A 44 -6.57 9.42 1.33
CA ALA A 44 -6.74 10.71 2.02
C ALA A 44 -8.18 11.00 2.47
N LEU A 45 -9.18 10.53 1.72
CA LEU A 45 -10.59 10.66 2.07
C LEU A 45 -11.16 9.44 2.80
N GLY A 46 -10.34 8.39 2.96
CA GLY A 46 -10.71 7.11 3.55
C GLY A 46 -11.06 6.04 2.52
N TRP A 47 -11.50 4.88 3.00
CA TRP A 47 -11.91 3.77 2.14
C TRP A 47 -13.13 4.16 1.30
N ASN A 48 -13.07 3.94 -0.02
CA ASN A 48 -14.09 4.43 -0.96
C ASN A 48 -14.40 5.93 -0.80
N GLU A 49 -13.37 6.71 -0.42
CA GLU A 49 -13.44 8.16 -0.20
C GLU A 49 -14.43 8.58 0.89
N ARG A 50 -14.64 7.71 1.90
CA ARG A 50 -15.54 7.92 3.03
C ARG A 50 -14.85 7.65 4.36
N ASN A 51 -15.45 8.15 5.44
CA ASN A 51 -15.09 7.86 6.83
C ASN A 51 -13.73 8.40 7.32
N GLY A 52 -13.08 9.27 6.53
CA GLY A 52 -11.86 9.99 6.93
C GLY A 52 -10.58 9.21 6.60
N PRO A 53 -9.40 9.86 6.67
CA PRO A 53 -8.16 9.33 6.11
C PRO A 53 -7.78 7.98 6.71
N VAL A 54 -7.15 7.15 5.87
CA VAL A 54 -6.44 5.95 6.33
C VAL A 54 -5.05 6.29 6.85
N GLY A 55 -4.45 5.38 7.61
CA GLY A 55 -3.05 5.50 8.03
C GLY A 55 -2.07 5.55 6.84
N PRO A 56 -0.85 6.09 7.04
CA PRO A 56 0.22 6.00 6.04
C PRO A 56 0.58 4.53 5.70
N SER A 57 1.21 4.30 4.55
CA SER A 57 1.84 3.00 4.23
C SER A 57 3.06 2.74 5.12
N ALA A 58 3.56 1.49 5.14
CA ALA A 58 4.79 1.14 5.84
C ALA A 58 5.97 2.03 5.39
N TYR A 59 6.07 2.26 4.09
CA TYR A 59 7.14 3.05 3.50
C TYR A 59 7.10 4.51 3.95
N ASN A 60 5.94 5.16 3.88
CA ASN A 60 5.82 6.54 4.34
C ASN A 60 5.95 6.67 5.86
N ARG A 61 5.51 5.69 6.66
CA ARG A 61 5.84 5.65 8.10
C ARG A 61 7.34 5.58 8.33
N PHE A 62 8.04 4.74 7.58
CA PHE A 62 9.48 4.60 7.65
C PHE A 62 10.19 5.92 7.30
N LEU A 63 9.81 6.59 6.20
CA LEU A 63 10.39 7.88 5.80
C LEU A 63 10.21 8.97 6.87
N MET A 64 9.04 9.01 7.52
CA MET A 64 8.74 9.93 8.61
C MET A 64 9.40 9.55 9.95
N ASN A 65 10.24 8.52 10.01
CA ASN A 65 10.79 7.99 11.26
C ASN A 65 9.73 7.53 12.29
N CYS A 66 8.59 7.07 11.80
CA CYS A 66 7.39 6.71 12.58
C CYS A 66 7.10 5.20 12.63
N THR A 67 8.00 4.33 12.16
CA THR A 67 7.92 2.89 12.42
C THR A 67 8.34 2.60 13.87
N GLY A 68 7.46 2.96 14.82
CA GLY A 68 7.85 3.23 16.19
C GLY A 68 8.67 4.53 16.31
N PRO A 69 9.01 4.97 17.53
CA PRO A 69 9.83 6.16 17.72
C PRO A 69 11.19 6.01 17.02
N TYR A 70 11.52 6.92 16.10
CA TYR A 70 12.79 6.92 15.36
C TYR A 70 13.06 5.60 14.62
N ASN A 71 12.02 4.99 14.05
CA ASN A 71 12.09 3.69 13.38
C ASN A 71 12.58 2.51 14.24
N SER A 72 12.52 2.61 15.58
CA SER A 72 12.97 1.54 16.51
C SER A 72 12.17 0.23 16.40
N ASN A 73 11.02 0.24 15.71
CA ASN A 73 10.24 -0.95 15.42
C ASN A 73 10.46 -1.53 14.01
N LEU A 74 11.36 -0.94 13.22
CA LEU A 74 11.82 -1.55 11.98
C LEU A 74 12.82 -2.67 12.30
N VAL A 75 12.62 -3.85 11.73
CA VAL A 75 13.48 -5.02 11.98
C VAL A 75 13.93 -5.60 10.66
N ASP A 76 15.23 -5.54 10.40
CA ASP A 76 15.84 -6.25 9.27
C ASP A 76 15.86 -7.76 9.53
N ILE A 77 15.38 -8.53 8.57
CA ILE A 77 15.37 -10.00 8.59
C ILE A 77 16.31 -10.51 7.51
N TYR A 78 17.12 -11.52 7.86
CA TYR A 78 18.08 -12.15 6.95
C TYR A 78 17.96 -13.67 7.03
N GLY A 79 17.95 -14.35 5.89
CA GLY A 79 17.85 -15.81 5.84
C GLY A 79 16.47 -16.34 6.25
N ILE A 80 16.41 -17.57 6.77
CA ILE A 80 15.16 -18.27 7.05
C ILE A 80 14.74 -18.04 8.49
N HIS A 81 13.56 -17.44 8.67
CA HIS A 81 12.92 -17.26 9.97
C HIS A 81 11.60 -18.05 10.03
N LYS A 82 11.28 -18.59 11.21
CA LYS A 82 10.04 -19.35 11.45
C LYS A 82 9.37 -18.86 12.72
N GLY A 83 8.04 -18.94 12.76
CA GLY A 83 7.25 -18.59 13.94
C GLY A 83 7.19 -17.09 14.25
N ILE A 84 7.43 -16.23 13.26
CA ILE A 84 7.23 -14.78 13.41
C ILE A 84 5.76 -14.52 13.70
N ARG A 85 5.51 -13.76 14.78
CA ARG A 85 4.18 -13.28 15.14
C ARG A 85 4.15 -11.78 14.96
N MET A 86 3.24 -11.32 14.12
CA MET A 86 3.07 -9.90 13.84
C MET A 86 1.96 -9.35 14.73
N LYS A 87 2.21 -8.18 15.30
CA LYS A 87 1.22 -7.41 16.05
C LYS A 87 0.80 -6.21 15.22
N ASP A 88 -0.37 -5.67 15.54
CA ASP A 88 -0.85 -4.43 14.94
C ASP A 88 0.23 -3.35 15.01
N VAL A 89 0.44 -2.65 13.89
CA VAL A 89 1.46 -1.59 13.78
C VAL A 89 1.19 -0.44 14.75
N GLY A 90 -0.06 -0.26 15.20
CA GLY A 90 -0.42 0.69 16.26
C GLY A 90 0.03 0.28 17.67
N HIS A 91 0.46 -0.96 17.87
CA HIS A 91 0.90 -1.44 19.18
C HIS A 91 2.35 -0.98 19.49
N PRO A 92 2.71 -0.63 20.75
CA PRO A 92 4.06 -0.17 21.10
C PRO A 92 5.20 -1.11 20.68
N ASP A 93 4.96 -2.43 20.65
CA ASP A 93 5.90 -3.45 20.16
C ASP A 93 5.50 -4.06 18.81
N GLY A 94 4.56 -3.44 18.09
CA GLY A 94 4.24 -3.77 16.70
C GLY A 94 5.43 -3.49 15.80
N LYS A 95 5.92 -4.53 15.12
CA LYS A 95 7.11 -4.46 14.26
C LYS A 95 6.72 -4.43 12.79
N THR A 96 7.49 -3.66 12.02
CA THR A 96 7.54 -3.78 10.56
C THR A 96 8.85 -4.48 10.21
N TYR A 97 8.77 -5.57 9.48
CA TYR A 97 9.95 -6.34 9.09
C TYR A 97 10.41 -5.94 7.70
N ARG A 98 11.72 -5.75 7.51
CA ARG A 98 12.32 -5.45 6.21
C ARG A 98 13.12 -6.66 5.72
N LEU A 99 12.78 -7.12 4.52
CA LEU A 99 13.46 -8.22 3.84
C LEU A 99 14.16 -7.65 2.61
N TRP A 100 15.49 -7.65 2.63
CA TRP A 100 16.30 -7.10 1.56
C TRP A 100 16.34 -8.05 0.35
N VAL A 101 16.15 -7.49 -0.84
CA VAL A 101 16.44 -8.17 -2.12
C VAL A 101 17.83 -7.74 -2.58
N ASP A 102 18.06 -6.42 -2.63
CA ASP A 102 19.37 -5.81 -2.87
C ASP A 102 19.47 -4.43 -2.19
N ASP A 103 20.43 -3.60 -2.58
CA ASP A 103 20.64 -2.28 -1.98
C ASP A 103 19.47 -1.31 -2.22
N PHE A 104 18.68 -1.45 -3.29
CA PHE A 104 17.60 -0.54 -3.67
C PHE A 104 16.22 -1.16 -3.58
N GLU A 105 16.13 -2.49 -3.53
CA GLU A 105 14.91 -3.27 -3.52
C GLU A 105 14.73 -4.06 -2.21
N TYR A 106 13.55 -3.96 -1.58
CA TYR A 106 13.22 -4.70 -0.37
C TYR A 106 11.71 -4.79 -0.15
N PHE A 107 11.29 -5.75 0.67
CA PHE A 107 9.91 -5.84 1.16
C PHE A 107 9.77 -5.28 2.56
N LEU A 108 8.68 -4.56 2.83
CA LEU A 108 8.23 -4.22 4.18
C LEU A 108 6.99 -5.03 4.52
N LEU A 109 7.06 -5.80 5.60
CA LEU A 109 5.95 -6.62 6.09
C LEU A 109 5.40 -5.97 7.35
N GLU A 110 4.10 -5.74 7.39
CA GLU A 110 3.41 -5.25 8.57
C GLU A 110 2.05 -5.90 8.76
N PHE A 111 1.50 -5.79 9.97
CA PHE A 111 0.14 -6.20 10.26
C PHE A 111 -0.66 -4.96 10.65
N ARG A 112 -1.77 -4.73 9.96
CA ARG A 112 -2.70 -3.63 10.25
C ARG A 112 -4.04 -4.22 10.66
N SER A 113 -4.68 -3.58 11.63
CA SER A 113 -5.95 -4.05 12.18
C SER A 113 -7.02 -2.97 12.18
N ASN A 114 -8.20 -3.29 11.64
CA ASN A 114 -9.39 -2.43 11.72
C ASN A 114 -10.03 -2.39 13.12
N SER A 115 -9.58 -3.25 14.03
CA SER A 115 -9.96 -3.30 15.44
C SER A 115 -8.77 -3.05 16.38
N GLY A 116 -7.66 -2.57 15.80
CA GLY A 116 -6.38 -2.35 16.47
C GLY A 116 -6.29 -1.02 17.22
N LEU A 117 -5.07 -0.66 17.58
CA LEU A 117 -4.75 0.57 18.30
C LEU A 117 -4.50 1.75 17.36
N CYS A 118 -4.26 1.50 16.07
CA CYS A 118 -4.13 2.57 15.08
C CYS A 118 -5.52 3.11 14.69
N TYR A 119 -5.88 4.30 15.21
CA TYR A 119 -7.19 4.92 14.93
C TYR A 119 -7.49 5.08 13.43
N TYR A 120 -6.46 5.38 12.62
CA TYR A 120 -6.62 5.60 11.18
C TYR A 120 -6.78 4.32 10.38
N ASP A 121 -6.70 3.16 11.02
CA ASP A 121 -6.96 1.87 10.39
C ASP A 121 -8.36 1.35 10.67
N ARG A 122 -9.15 2.01 11.54
CA ARG A 122 -10.52 1.58 11.92
C ARG A 122 -11.51 1.33 10.78
N ASN A 123 -11.22 1.84 9.58
CA ASN A 123 -12.08 1.76 8.39
C ASN A 123 -11.45 0.98 7.23
N ILE A 124 -10.28 0.36 7.41
CA ILE A 124 -9.77 -0.58 6.39
C ILE A 124 -10.71 -1.79 6.32
N PRO A 125 -10.85 -2.45 5.15
CA PRO A 125 -11.89 -3.45 4.93
C PRO A 125 -11.72 -4.65 5.84
N GLU A 126 -10.47 -5.05 6.12
CA GLU A 126 -10.17 -6.20 6.96
C GLU A 126 -8.80 -6.06 7.63
N SER A 127 -8.62 -6.75 8.77
CA SER A 127 -7.32 -6.86 9.43
C SER A 127 -6.45 -7.88 8.70
N GLY A 128 -5.17 -7.57 8.52
CA GLY A 128 -4.32 -8.44 7.72
C GLY A 128 -2.85 -8.07 7.70
N MET A 129 -2.06 -9.00 7.16
CA MET A 129 -0.67 -8.75 6.82
C MET A 129 -0.63 -8.04 5.46
N LEU A 130 0.11 -6.94 5.40
CA LEU A 130 0.43 -6.24 4.17
C LEU A 130 1.91 -6.46 3.84
N ILE A 131 2.17 -6.73 2.57
CA ILE A 131 3.52 -6.89 2.02
C ILE A 131 3.72 -5.74 1.03
N TRP A 132 4.59 -4.81 1.38
CA TRP A 132 4.93 -3.69 0.52
C TRP A 132 6.24 -4.01 -0.21
N HIS A 133 6.20 -4.06 -1.54
CA HIS A 133 7.41 -4.14 -2.35
C HIS A 133 7.95 -2.74 -2.59
N ILE A 134 9.21 -2.50 -2.24
CA ILE A 134 9.85 -1.20 -2.39
C ILE A 134 10.99 -1.31 -3.39
N ASP A 135 10.94 -0.51 -4.44
CA ASP A 135 12.01 -0.33 -5.41
C ASP A 135 12.37 1.16 -5.51
N ARG A 136 13.51 1.53 -4.92
CA ARG A 136 13.95 2.93 -4.84
C ARG A 136 14.49 3.48 -6.16
N THR A 137 14.52 2.69 -7.23
CA THR A 137 14.98 3.14 -8.55
C THR A 137 13.86 3.67 -9.44
N ASN A 138 12.59 3.50 -9.03
CA ASN A 138 11.42 3.85 -9.82
C ASN A 138 10.48 4.85 -9.12
N SER A 139 9.27 5.01 -9.64
CA SER A 139 8.21 5.90 -9.12
C SER A 139 6.85 5.20 -9.17
N ASN A 140 5.88 5.64 -8.38
CA ASN A 140 4.51 5.11 -8.46
C ASN A 140 3.72 5.54 -9.72
N SER A 141 4.35 6.25 -10.66
CA SER A 141 3.82 6.49 -12.01
C SER A 141 4.49 5.61 -13.06
N THR A 142 5.09 4.50 -12.62
CA THR A 142 5.70 3.49 -13.48
C THR A 142 5.01 2.18 -13.16
N GLU A 143 3.92 1.88 -13.88
CA GLU A 143 2.96 0.83 -13.50
C GLU A 143 3.57 -0.56 -13.28
N LEU A 144 4.54 -0.92 -14.13
CA LEU A 144 5.21 -2.22 -14.04
C LEU A 144 6.27 -2.29 -12.93
N TYR A 145 6.76 -1.15 -12.46
CA TYR A 145 7.84 -1.04 -11.49
C TYR A 145 7.57 0.15 -10.56
N LYS A 146 6.68 -0.03 -9.59
CA LYS A 146 6.31 1.06 -8.67
C LYS A 146 7.39 1.26 -7.61
N LEU A 147 7.53 2.50 -7.13
CA LEU A 147 8.45 2.77 -6.00
C LEU A 147 8.02 2.03 -4.74
N SER A 148 6.73 2.05 -4.45
CA SER A 148 6.10 1.20 -3.45
C SER A 148 4.89 0.55 -4.08
N ASP A 149 4.88 -0.78 -4.13
CA ASP A 149 3.71 -1.57 -4.51
C ASP A 149 3.15 -2.33 -3.31
N LEU A 150 1.85 -2.57 -3.29
CA LEU A 150 1.24 -3.46 -2.31
C LEU A 150 1.02 -4.82 -2.97
N GLU A 151 1.79 -5.81 -2.56
CA GLU A 151 1.62 -7.18 -3.06
C GLU A 151 0.29 -7.73 -2.56
N CYS A 152 -0.67 -7.84 -3.47
CA CYS A 152 -2.02 -8.27 -3.15
C CYS A 152 -2.10 -9.82 -3.09
N ALA A 153 -2.88 -10.32 -2.14
CA ALA A 153 -3.09 -11.77 -1.96
C ALA A 153 -3.99 -12.39 -3.04
N ASP A 154 -4.47 -11.58 -3.96
CA ASP A 154 -5.24 -12.00 -5.11
C ASP A 154 -4.41 -12.80 -6.09
N GLY A 155 -3.14 -12.43 -6.25
CA GLY A 155 -2.30 -12.96 -7.31
C GLY A 155 -2.58 -12.21 -8.60
N ARG A 156 -1.60 -12.31 -9.51
CA ARG A 156 -1.61 -11.58 -10.77
C ARG A 156 -2.65 -12.19 -11.71
N PHE A 157 -3.81 -11.57 -11.84
CA PHE A 157 -4.88 -11.96 -12.78
C PHE A 157 -4.85 -11.09 -14.02
N ARG A 158 -5.28 -11.63 -15.16
CA ARG A 158 -5.34 -10.85 -16.41
C ARG A 158 -6.70 -10.20 -16.66
N ASP A 159 -7.74 -10.63 -15.95
CA ASP A 159 -9.09 -10.16 -16.14
C ASP A 159 -9.50 -9.07 -15.17
N LYS A 160 -9.65 -9.32 -13.84
CA LYS A 160 -10.29 -8.34 -12.91
C LYS A 160 -9.77 -8.28 -11.45
N GLY A 161 -8.58 -8.81 -11.14
CA GLY A 161 -8.10 -8.92 -9.75
C GLY A 161 -9.01 -9.78 -8.84
N TYR A 162 -8.57 -10.23 -7.67
CA TYR A 162 -9.46 -11.04 -6.79
C TYR A 162 -10.48 -10.15 -6.07
N PRO A 163 -11.67 -10.69 -5.72
CA PRO A 163 -12.15 -12.05 -6.00
C PRO A 163 -12.77 -12.23 -7.38
N ALA A 164 -12.76 -11.20 -8.22
CA ALA A 164 -13.46 -11.22 -9.49
C ALA A 164 -12.71 -11.89 -10.64
N GLY A 165 -11.40 -12.04 -10.50
CA GLY A 165 -10.50 -12.59 -11.48
C GLY A 165 -10.60 -14.10 -11.53
N ASN A 166 -10.70 -14.63 -12.75
CA ASN A 166 -10.86 -16.07 -13.01
C ASN A 166 -9.68 -16.65 -13.80
N ILE A 167 -8.89 -15.79 -14.46
CA ILE A 167 -7.78 -16.22 -15.31
C ILE A 167 -6.46 -15.86 -14.63
N PRO A 168 -5.79 -16.82 -13.97
CA PRO A 168 -4.49 -16.57 -13.37
C PRO A 168 -3.44 -16.33 -14.46
N ASP A 169 -2.62 -15.31 -14.27
CA ASP A 169 -1.45 -15.02 -15.10
C ASP A 169 -0.30 -14.53 -14.20
N PRO A 170 0.50 -15.43 -13.63
CA PRO A 170 1.53 -15.06 -12.66
C PRO A 170 2.65 -14.20 -13.24
N VAL A 171 2.72 -14.06 -14.58
CA VAL A 171 3.80 -13.34 -15.27
C VAL A 171 3.34 -11.97 -15.73
N LYS A 172 2.15 -11.88 -16.35
CA LYS A 172 1.63 -10.65 -16.97
C LYS A 172 0.31 -10.16 -16.38
N GLY A 173 -0.26 -10.89 -15.44
CA GLY A 173 -1.42 -10.42 -14.71
C GLY A 173 -1.05 -9.22 -13.82
N GLY A 174 -2.05 -8.41 -13.51
CA GLY A 174 -1.98 -7.39 -12.48
C GLY A 174 -2.78 -7.81 -11.27
N ASP A 175 -2.70 -7.02 -10.21
CA ASP A 175 -3.57 -7.16 -9.06
C ASP A 175 -4.73 -6.16 -9.08
N ASN A 176 -5.58 -6.21 -8.06
CA ASN A 176 -6.74 -5.33 -7.91
C ASN A 176 -6.37 -3.81 -7.96
N LEU A 177 -5.15 -3.42 -7.62
CA LEU A 177 -4.71 -2.03 -7.70
C LEU A 177 -4.31 -1.62 -9.13
N ASP A 178 -3.84 -2.57 -9.93
CA ASP A 178 -3.57 -2.40 -11.38
C ASP A 178 -4.87 -2.38 -12.22
N PHE A 179 -5.98 -2.90 -11.68
CA PHE A 179 -7.29 -2.91 -12.34
C PHE A 179 -8.13 -1.65 -12.06
N TRP A 180 -7.48 -0.56 -11.68
CA TRP A 180 -8.08 0.74 -11.42
C TRP A 180 -7.64 1.76 -12.47
N ALA A 181 -8.53 2.69 -12.81
CA ALA A 181 -8.16 3.86 -13.59
C ALA A 181 -8.97 5.09 -13.17
N HIS A 182 -8.51 6.28 -13.57
CA HIS A 182 -9.27 7.52 -13.54
C HIS A 182 -10.56 7.45 -14.39
N ASP A 183 -10.80 6.34 -15.10
CA ASP A 183 -12.07 5.97 -15.73
C ASP A 183 -12.92 5.09 -14.79
N ASN A 184 -14.05 5.64 -14.34
CA ASN A 184 -14.96 4.95 -13.42
C ASN A 184 -15.61 3.71 -14.06
N SER A 185 -15.82 3.69 -15.38
CA SER A 185 -16.40 2.52 -16.06
C SER A 185 -15.41 1.37 -16.11
N TYR A 186 -14.12 1.65 -16.34
CA TYR A 186 -13.03 0.69 -16.27
C TYR A 186 -12.91 0.13 -14.85
N THR A 187 -12.76 1.00 -13.86
CA THR A 187 -12.65 0.61 -12.44
C THR A 187 -13.81 -0.27 -12.00
N LEU A 188 -15.07 0.10 -12.31
CA LEU A 188 -16.24 -0.73 -11.98
C LEU A 188 -16.28 -2.04 -12.76
N LYS A 189 -15.88 -2.04 -14.03
CA LYS A 189 -15.85 -3.25 -14.86
C LYS A 189 -14.85 -4.27 -14.30
N TYR A 190 -13.73 -3.80 -13.75
CA TYR A 190 -12.60 -4.60 -13.31
C TYR A 190 -12.47 -4.71 -11.78
N ASN A 191 -13.43 -4.15 -11.03
CA ASN A 191 -13.44 -4.12 -9.56
C ASN A 191 -12.20 -3.48 -8.91
N GLY A 192 -11.48 -2.63 -9.64
CA GLY A 192 -10.21 -2.06 -9.19
C GLY A 192 -10.29 -1.29 -7.88
N ASN A 193 -9.32 -1.53 -7.00
CA ASN A 193 -9.14 -0.85 -5.71
C ASN A 193 -10.41 -0.89 -4.82
N GLN A 194 -11.14 -2.01 -4.81
CA GLN A 194 -12.29 -2.27 -3.93
C GLN A 194 -11.98 -3.19 -2.76
#